data_AF-A0A952RJH5-F1
#
_entry.id   AF-A0A952RJH5-F1
#
_cell.length_a   1.000
_cell.length_b   1.000
_cell.length_c   1.000
_cell.angle_alpha   90.00
_cell.angle_beta   90.00
_cell.angle_gamma   90.00
#
_symmetry.space_group_name_H-M   'P 1'
#
loop_
_entity.id
_entity.type
_entity.pdbx_description
1 polymer ?
#
loop_
_entity_poly.entity_id
_entity_poly.type
_entity_poly.pdbx_seq_one_letter_code
_entity_poly.pdbx_strand_id
1 'polypeptide(L)'
;MHQQRPQMERISRRPRPATDPQREDDEETSTSLVLRIGIVVAGGVASGIASSLPAVLRLGGEGSFGTMIVRWVILSALAIPIAVLGVAVLRRARVGVRQLLGERAPLLVIGVLWWAVTEIGLLAIFGAVLRKTTHHHALAGVTFAFFAVISGVIVGLLARRTTSMIGRGGGKLQTTGLAAVGICATIVLVLVIVRTARAEELHAAAGIVDAIALTVGAMLTSTRTFTRVKPLAVVGLPAAILILVVGLTMLRFDTKLRGILPNGAPLHALVLDLFGR
;
A
#
# COMPACT_ATOMS: atom_id res chain seq x y z
N MET A 1 7.77 -38.81 -65.37
CA MET A 1 7.63 -39.07 -63.93
C MET A 1 7.37 -37.76 -63.21
N HIS A 2 6.10 -37.45 -62.93
CA HIS A 2 5.69 -36.26 -62.17
C HIS A 2 5.48 -36.63 -60.71
N GLN A 3 6.40 -36.16 -59.87
CA GLN A 3 6.38 -36.35 -58.43
C GLN A 3 5.31 -35.43 -57.82
N GLN A 4 4.12 -35.97 -57.55
CA GLN A 4 3.09 -35.29 -56.77
C GLN A 4 3.60 -35.08 -55.35
N ARG A 5 3.85 -33.82 -54.97
CA ARG A 5 4.12 -33.47 -53.57
C ARG A 5 2.82 -33.59 -52.76
N PRO A 6 2.84 -34.26 -51.59
CA PRO A 6 1.67 -34.36 -50.72
C PRO A 6 1.27 -32.97 -50.24
N GLN A 7 0.00 -32.61 -50.45
CA GLN A 7 -0.60 -31.41 -49.87
C GLN A 7 -0.57 -31.56 -48.35
N MET A 8 0.38 -30.89 -47.71
CA MET A 8 0.33 -30.65 -46.28
C MET A 8 -0.92 -29.82 -46.00
N GLU A 9 -1.93 -30.50 -45.48
CA GLU A 9 -3.12 -29.94 -44.86
C GLU A 9 -2.65 -28.90 -43.84
N ARG A 10 -2.69 -27.63 -44.25
CA ARG A 10 -2.49 -26.50 -43.33
C ARG A 10 -3.64 -26.58 -42.35
N ILE A 11 -3.39 -27.23 -41.21
CA ILE A 11 -4.20 -27.13 -40.00
C ILE A 11 -4.33 -25.64 -39.73
N SER A 12 -5.47 -25.10 -40.18
CA SER A 12 -5.85 -23.71 -40.02
C SER A 12 -6.06 -23.55 -38.53
N ARG A 13 -4.99 -23.15 -37.82
CA ARG A 13 -5.07 -22.71 -36.43
C ARG A 13 -6.04 -21.55 -36.44
N ARG A 14 -7.33 -21.82 -36.19
CA ARG A 14 -8.32 -20.79 -35.92
C ARG A 14 -7.68 -19.85 -34.91
N PRO A 15 -7.60 -18.55 -35.19
CA PRO A 15 -7.16 -17.58 -34.21
C PRO A 15 -7.96 -17.86 -32.94
N ARG A 16 -7.29 -18.17 -31.83
CA ARG A 16 -7.97 -18.21 -30.53
C ARG A 16 -8.69 -16.87 -30.43
N PRO A 17 -10.03 -16.85 -30.29
CA PRO A 17 -10.73 -15.59 -30.08
C PRO A 17 -10.03 -14.91 -28.91
N ALA A 18 -9.58 -13.67 -29.13
CA ALA A 18 -8.96 -12.87 -28.08
C ALA A 18 -9.90 -12.95 -26.89
N THR A 19 -9.42 -13.52 -25.78
CA THR A 19 -10.22 -13.73 -24.57
C THR A 19 -10.75 -12.37 -24.17
N ASP A 20 -12.06 -12.17 -24.35
CA ASP A 20 -12.68 -10.87 -24.19
C ASP A 20 -12.52 -10.46 -22.72
N PRO A 21 -11.74 -9.41 -22.39
CA PRO A 21 -11.46 -9.03 -21.01
C PRO A 21 -12.74 -8.63 -20.25
N GLN A 22 -13.85 -8.45 -20.96
CA GLN A 22 -15.17 -8.20 -20.39
C GLN A 22 -15.76 -9.42 -19.66
N ARG A 23 -15.44 -10.66 -20.04
CA ARG A 23 -16.12 -11.85 -19.48
C ARG A 23 -15.70 -12.19 -18.04
N GLU A 24 -14.52 -11.75 -17.60
CA GLU A 24 -14.09 -11.93 -16.20
C GLU A 24 -14.78 -10.95 -15.23
N ASP A 25 -15.17 -9.76 -15.69
CA ASP A 25 -15.82 -8.75 -14.85
C ASP A 25 -17.30 -9.15 -14.54
N ASP A 26 -17.93 -9.98 -15.37
CA ASP A 26 -19.29 -10.50 -15.16
C ASP A 26 -19.35 -11.61 -14.09
N GLU A 27 -18.31 -12.45 -13.98
CA GLU A 27 -18.20 -13.46 -12.91
C GLU A 27 -18.02 -12.82 -11.52
N GLU A 28 -17.28 -11.70 -11.43
CA GLU A 28 -17.20 -10.93 -10.19
C GLU A 28 -18.57 -10.38 -9.78
N THR A 29 -19.43 -10.03 -10.74
CA THR A 29 -20.77 -9.46 -10.50
C THR A 29 -21.74 -10.45 -9.85
N SER A 30 -21.60 -11.76 -10.13
CA SER A 30 -22.39 -12.82 -9.47
C SER A 30 -21.86 -13.24 -8.08
N THR A 31 -20.78 -12.62 -7.60
CA THR A 31 -20.21 -12.95 -6.30
C THR A 31 -21.04 -12.34 -5.17
N SER A 32 -21.56 -13.20 -4.28
CA SER A 32 -22.34 -12.82 -3.08
C SER A 32 -21.70 -11.65 -2.31
N LEU A 33 -22.52 -10.67 -1.92
CA LEU A 33 -22.11 -9.51 -1.11
C LEU A 33 -21.32 -9.91 0.14
N VAL A 34 -21.68 -11.05 0.74
CA VAL A 34 -21.00 -11.61 1.92
C VAL A 34 -19.53 -11.93 1.60
N LEU A 35 -19.25 -12.52 0.44
CA LEU A 35 -17.87 -12.83 0.03
C LEU A 35 -17.08 -11.54 -0.24
N ARG A 36 -17.71 -10.53 -0.84
CA ARG A 36 -17.08 -9.23 -1.10
C ARG A 36 -16.68 -8.52 0.19
N ILE A 37 -17.59 -8.48 1.17
CA ILE A 37 -17.33 -7.93 2.50
C ILE A 37 -16.23 -8.74 3.18
N GLY A 38 -16.34 -10.08 3.15
CA GLY A 38 -15.35 -10.98 3.72
C GLY A 38 -13.93 -10.76 3.20
N ILE A 39 -13.75 -10.57 1.89
CA ILE A 39 -12.45 -10.27 1.27
C ILE A 39 -11.91 -8.91 1.72
N VAL A 40 -12.77 -7.89 1.80
CA VAL A 40 -12.37 -6.54 2.26
C VAL A 40 -11.91 -6.61 3.71
N VAL A 41 -12.66 -7.29 4.57
CA VAL A 41 -12.33 -7.48 5.98
C VAL A 41 -11.04 -8.30 6.12
N ALA A 42 -10.89 -9.40 5.38
CA ALA A 42 -9.67 -10.22 5.38
C ALA A 42 -8.43 -9.40 4.97
N GLY A 43 -8.57 -8.56 3.95
CA GLY A 43 -7.51 -7.65 3.51
C GLY A 43 -7.17 -6.62 4.57
N GLY A 44 -8.18 -6.04 5.22
CA GLY A 44 -7.99 -5.13 6.35
C GLY A 44 -7.31 -5.78 7.54
N VAL A 45 -7.66 -7.03 7.88
CA VAL A 45 -6.99 -7.80 8.93
C VAL A 45 -5.52 -8.03 8.60
N ALA A 46 -5.22 -8.57 7.42
CA ALA A 46 -3.84 -8.82 7.00
C ALA A 46 -3.02 -7.51 6.97
N SER A 47 -3.61 -6.42 6.47
CA SER A 47 -3.00 -5.10 6.47
C SER A 47 -2.77 -4.57 7.88
N GLY A 48 -3.75 -4.67 8.78
CA GLY A 48 -3.66 -4.22 10.17
C GLY A 48 -2.53 -4.93 10.91
N ILE A 49 -2.46 -6.27 10.78
CA ILE A 49 -1.40 -7.11 11.34
C ILE A 49 -0.02 -6.73 10.80
N ALA A 50 0.12 -6.55 9.48
CA ALA A 50 1.41 -6.20 8.88
C ALA A 50 1.84 -4.77 9.25
N SER A 51 0.89 -3.83 9.30
CA SER A 51 1.15 -2.40 9.56
C SER A 51 1.44 -2.07 11.01
N SER A 52 1.07 -2.94 11.96
CA SER A 52 1.37 -2.77 13.38
C SER A 52 2.81 -3.16 13.74
N LEU A 53 3.53 -3.84 12.84
CA LEU A 53 4.90 -4.32 13.09
C LEU A 53 5.89 -3.19 13.45
N PRO A 54 5.96 -2.06 12.72
CA PRO A 54 6.86 -0.96 13.06
C PRO A 54 6.55 -0.35 14.43
N ALA A 55 5.27 -0.22 14.78
CA ALA A 55 4.85 0.30 16.09
C ALA A 55 5.26 -0.65 17.23
N VAL A 56 5.12 -1.97 17.05
CA VAL A 56 5.59 -2.97 18.03
C VAL A 56 7.10 -2.89 18.23
N LEU A 57 7.87 -2.84 17.15
CA LEU A 57 9.33 -2.76 17.22
C LEU A 57 9.79 -1.49 17.93
N ARG A 58 9.09 -0.36 17.69
CA ARG A 58 9.34 0.92 18.35
C ARG A 58 9.02 0.88 19.84
N LEU A 59 7.94 0.19 20.22
CA LEU A 59 7.50 0.05 21.62
C LEU A 59 8.20 -1.09 22.37
N GLY A 60 9.00 -1.93 21.69
CA GLY A 60 9.51 -3.22 22.19
C GLY A 60 10.69 -3.17 23.17
N GLY A 61 11.00 -2.02 23.78
CA GLY A 61 12.31 -1.73 24.37
C GLY A 61 12.85 -2.65 25.48
N GLU A 62 12.03 -3.32 26.30
CA GLU A 62 12.54 -4.03 27.51
C GLU A 62 11.71 -5.29 27.89
N GLY A 63 11.03 -5.93 26.92
CA GLY A 63 10.09 -7.02 27.19
C GLY A 63 10.55 -8.41 26.76
N SER A 64 9.99 -9.46 27.37
CA SER A 64 10.06 -10.82 26.83
C SER A 64 9.35 -10.90 25.47
N PHE A 65 9.69 -11.90 24.65
CA PHE A 65 9.03 -12.14 23.36
C PHE A 65 7.50 -12.27 23.49
N GLY A 66 7.00 -12.83 24.61
CA GLY A 66 5.58 -12.90 24.91
C GLY A 66 4.91 -11.52 25.02
N THR A 67 5.57 -10.57 25.69
CA THR A 67 5.09 -9.17 25.78
C THR A 67 5.05 -8.51 24.41
N MET A 68 6.02 -8.79 23.54
CA MET A 68 6.04 -8.28 22.17
C MET A 68 4.85 -8.80 21.34
N ILE A 69 4.53 -10.09 21.44
CA ILE A 69 3.35 -10.67 20.76
C ILE A 69 2.06 -10.05 21.29
N VAL A 70 1.90 -9.92 22.60
CA VAL A 70 0.70 -9.31 23.21
C VAL A 70 0.51 -7.89 22.69
N ARG A 71 1.58 -7.07 22.69
CA ARG A 71 1.56 -5.71 22.13
C ARG A 71 1.21 -5.71 20.64
N TRP A 72 1.73 -6.67 19.87
CA TRP A 72 1.41 -6.79 18.45
C TRP A 72 -0.06 -7.12 18.20
N VAL A 73 -0.66 -8.02 18.97
CA VAL A 73 -2.09 -8.33 18.88
C VAL A 73 -2.94 -7.11 19.24
N ILE A 74 -2.59 -6.40 20.32
CA ILE A 74 -3.28 -5.17 20.74
C ILE A 74 -3.22 -4.10 19.65
N LEU A 75 -2.04 -3.82 19.10
CA LEU A 75 -1.86 -2.81 18.06
C LEU A 75 -2.56 -3.23 16.76
N SER A 76 -2.51 -4.51 16.40
CA SER A 76 -3.25 -5.02 15.25
C SER A 76 -4.75 -4.82 15.41
N ALA A 77 -5.31 -5.08 16.60
CA ALA A 77 -6.72 -4.82 16.90
C ALA A 77 -7.09 -3.35 16.69
N LEU A 78 -6.27 -2.42 17.17
CA LEU A 78 -6.50 -0.98 16.95
C LEU A 78 -6.33 -0.57 15.48
N ALA A 79 -5.46 -1.22 14.70
CA ALA A 79 -5.26 -0.87 13.29
C ALA A 79 -6.38 -1.40 12.37
N ILE A 80 -7.05 -2.50 12.73
CA ILE A 80 -8.03 -3.20 11.88
C ILE A 80 -9.13 -2.27 11.33
N PRO A 81 -9.82 -1.42 12.13
CA PRO A 81 -10.92 -0.60 11.62
C PRO A 81 -10.48 0.34 10.49
N ILE A 82 -9.35 1.06 10.68
CA ILE A 82 -8.80 1.95 9.67
C ILE A 82 -8.28 1.14 8.47
N ALA A 83 -7.64 -0.01 8.70
CA ALA A 83 -7.15 -0.88 7.64
C ALA A 83 -8.28 -1.39 6.74
N VAL A 84 -9.38 -1.86 7.33
CA VAL A 84 -10.58 -2.31 6.59
C VAL A 84 -11.16 -1.18 5.76
N LEU A 85 -11.29 0.02 6.33
CA LEU A 85 -11.76 1.20 5.62
C LEU A 85 -10.82 1.57 4.47
N GLY A 86 -9.52 1.59 4.71
CA GLY A 86 -8.50 1.87 3.70
C GLY A 86 -8.54 0.87 2.55
N VAL A 87 -8.65 -0.43 2.84
CA VAL A 87 -8.79 -1.48 1.82
C VAL A 87 -10.09 -1.31 1.03
N ALA A 88 -11.21 -1.00 1.69
CA ALA A 88 -12.49 -0.77 1.02
C ALA A 88 -12.42 0.43 0.05
N VAL A 89 -11.87 1.55 0.52
CA VAL A 89 -11.69 2.77 -0.28
C VAL A 89 -10.75 2.53 -1.45
N LEU A 90 -9.59 1.90 -1.23
CA LEU A 90 -8.63 1.60 -2.30
C LEU A 90 -9.20 0.66 -3.36
N ARG A 91 -9.99 -0.33 -2.97
CA ARG A 91 -10.68 -1.23 -3.92
C ARG A 91 -11.66 -0.46 -4.79
N ARG A 92 -12.49 0.40 -4.18
CA ARG A 92 -13.43 1.27 -4.93
C ARG A 92 -12.69 2.25 -5.83
N ALA A 93 -11.63 2.88 -5.32
CA ALA A 93 -10.80 3.80 -6.09
C ALA A 93 -10.18 3.11 -7.31
N ARG A 94 -9.70 1.86 -7.19
CA ARG A 94 -9.18 1.10 -8.33
C ARG A 94 -10.23 0.86 -9.41
N VAL A 95 -11.46 0.52 -9.03
CA VAL A 95 -12.56 0.37 -9.99
C VAL A 95 -12.84 1.70 -10.70
N GLY A 96 -12.93 2.80 -9.97
CA GLY A 96 -13.13 4.14 -10.55
C GLY A 96 -11.98 4.57 -11.47
N VAL A 97 -10.73 4.35 -11.05
CA VAL A 97 -9.54 4.63 -11.87
C VAL A 97 -9.55 3.81 -13.16
N ARG A 98 -9.93 2.53 -13.10
CA ARG A 98 -10.05 1.67 -14.29
C ARG A 98 -11.16 2.14 -15.22
N GLN A 99 -12.31 2.54 -14.68
CA GLN A 99 -13.43 3.06 -15.48
C GLN A 99 -13.11 4.40 -16.15
N LEU A 100 -12.43 5.31 -15.43
CA LEU A 100 -12.10 6.64 -15.95
C LEU A 100 -10.95 6.61 -16.97
N LEU A 101 -9.97 5.73 -16.79
CA LEU A 101 -8.74 5.74 -17.59
C LEU A 101 -8.70 4.65 -18.67
N GLY A 102 -9.57 3.64 -18.60
CA GLY A 102 -9.61 2.53 -19.55
C GLY A 102 -8.24 1.88 -19.76
N GLU A 103 -7.86 1.68 -21.02
CA GLU A 103 -6.58 1.09 -21.42
C GLU A 103 -5.35 1.93 -21.03
N ARG A 104 -5.52 3.21 -20.69
CA ARG A 104 -4.43 4.10 -20.27
C ARG A 104 -4.14 4.04 -18.77
N ALA A 105 -4.97 3.36 -17.98
CA ALA A 105 -4.79 3.20 -16.54
C ALA A 105 -3.38 2.73 -16.13
N PRO A 106 -2.79 1.66 -16.71
CA PRO A 106 -1.48 1.19 -16.29
C PRO A 106 -0.36 2.21 -16.55
N LEU A 107 -0.42 2.95 -17.68
CA LEU A 107 0.57 3.98 -18.00
C LEU A 107 0.50 5.16 -17.03
N LEU A 108 -0.71 5.54 -16.61
CA LEU A 108 -0.89 6.59 -15.61
C LEU A 108 -0.37 6.14 -14.25
N VAL A 109 -0.67 4.91 -13.83
CA VAL A 109 -0.16 4.34 -12.58
C VAL A 109 1.37 4.32 -12.57
N ILE A 110 2.02 3.90 -13.66
CA ILE A 110 3.48 3.97 -13.79
C ILE A 110 3.96 5.41 -13.63
N GLY A 111 3.30 6.38 -14.26
CA GLY A 111 3.69 7.78 -14.21
C GLY A 111 3.55 8.38 -12.82
N VAL A 112 2.43 8.13 -12.15
CA VAL A 112 2.19 8.58 -10.78
C VAL A 112 3.17 7.93 -9.81
N LEU A 113 3.44 6.63 -9.97
CA LEU A 113 4.38 5.92 -9.11
C LEU A 113 5.80 6.45 -9.32
N TRP A 114 6.23 6.62 -10.57
CA TRP A 114 7.54 7.21 -10.90
C TRP A 114 7.67 8.62 -10.32
N TRP A 115 6.65 9.46 -10.53
CA TRP A 115 6.58 10.81 -9.97
C TRP A 115 6.73 10.80 -8.45
N ALA A 116 5.90 10.01 -7.75
CA ALA A 116 5.91 9.94 -6.30
C ALA A 116 7.27 9.47 -5.73
N VAL A 117 7.87 8.44 -6.34
CA VAL A 117 9.14 7.88 -5.87
C VAL A 117 10.29 8.87 -6.03
N THR A 118 10.38 9.50 -7.20
CA THR A 118 11.41 10.51 -7.46
C THR A 118 11.22 11.72 -6.56
N GLU A 119 9.98 12.20 -6.40
CA GLU A 119 9.67 13.35 -5.55
C GLU A 119 9.98 13.08 -4.08
N ILE A 120 9.54 11.94 -3.53
CA ILE A 120 9.85 11.54 -2.15
C ILE A 120 11.37 11.49 -1.92
N GLY A 121 12.13 10.89 -2.86
CA GLY A 121 13.58 10.83 -2.76
C GLY A 121 14.23 12.23 -2.74
N LEU A 122 13.79 13.10 -3.64
CA LEU A 122 14.30 14.47 -3.74
C LEU A 122 13.97 15.29 -2.47
N LEU A 123 12.73 15.21 -1.99
CA LEU A 123 12.29 15.88 -0.75
C LEU A 123 13.02 15.36 0.48
N ALA A 124 13.27 14.06 0.57
CA ALA A 124 14.01 13.48 1.69
C ALA A 124 15.45 14.01 1.75
N ILE A 125 16.12 14.14 0.60
CA ILE A 125 17.47 14.71 0.52
C ILE A 125 17.43 16.20 0.86
N PHE A 126 16.54 16.96 0.23
CA PHE A 126 16.44 18.41 0.42
C PHE A 126 16.08 18.78 1.88
N GLY A 127 15.12 18.09 2.47
CA GLY A 127 14.76 18.25 3.88
C GLY A 127 15.92 17.93 4.82
N ALA A 128 16.73 16.91 4.50
CA ALA A 128 17.93 16.59 5.29
C ALA A 128 19.01 17.68 5.17
N VAL A 129 19.16 18.30 4.00
CA VAL A 129 20.07 19.45 3.81
C VAL A 129 19.58 20.66 4.59
N LEU A 130 18.31 21.04 4.45
CA LEU A 130 17.73 22.17 5.19
C LEU A 130 17.87 21.99 6.71
N ARG A 131 17.62 20.78 7.23
CA ARG A 131 17.80 20.51 8.66
C ARG A 131 19.23 20.74 9.15
N LYS A 132 20.24 20.55 8.29
CA LYS A 132 21.65 20.80 8.63
C LYS A 132 22.04 22.27 8.53
N THR A 133 21.46 23.00 7.58
CA THR A 133 21.93 24.36 7.24
C THR A 133 21.12 25.48 7.91
N THR A 134 19.92 25.19 8.43
CA THR A 134 19.03 26.23 8.97
C THR A 134 18.83 26.09 10.47
N HIS A 135 19.13 27.16 11.21
CA HIS A 135 18.80 27.28 12.63
C HIS A 135 17.36 27.77 12.87
N HIS A 136 16.72 28.37 11.84
CA HIS A 136 15.33 28.86 11.92
C HIS A 136 14.34 27.87 11.30
N HIS A 137 13.64 27.11 12.15
CA HIS A 137 12.71 26.06 11.70
C HIS A 137 11.54 26.57 10.86
N ALA A 138 11.00 27.76 11.16
CA ALA A 138 9.87 28.32 10.41
C ALA A 138 10.25 28.64 8.96
N LEU A 139 11.41 29.26 8.73
CA LEU A 139 11.89 29.59 7.40
C LEU A 139 12.18 28.32 6.59
N ALA A 140 12.80 27.31 7.23
CA ALA A 140 13.07 26.02 6.61
C ALA A 140 11.79 25.33 6.10
N GLY A 141 10.70 25.40 6.87
CA GLY A 141 9.40 24.86 6.46
C GLY A 141 8.84 25.54 5.20
N VAL A 142 8.92 26.87 5.12
CA VAL A 142 8.46 27.63 3.95
C VAL A 142 9.31 27.31 2.73
N THR A 143 10.65 27.31 2.86
CA THR A 143 11.56 26.95 1.76
C THR A 143 11.33 25.52 1.28
N PHE A 144 11.11 24.59 2.20
CA PHE A 144 10.76 23.20 1.88
C PHE A 144 9.46 23.11 1.08
N ALA A 145 8.41 23.81 1.50
CA ALA A 145 7.13 23.80 0.80
C ALA A 145 7.22 24.38 -0.62
N PHE A 146 7.90 25.52 -0.80
CA PHE A 146 8.12 26.11 -2.12
C PHE A 146 8.92 25.17 -3.04
N PHE A 147 10.00 24.58 -2.51
CA PHE A 147 10.78 23.61 -3.25
C PHE A 147 9.91 22.43 -3.67
N ALA A 148 9.13 21.84 -2.75
CA ALA A 148 8.29 20.68 -3.02
C ALA A 148 7.24 20.92 -4.10
N VAL A 149 6.63 22.11 -4.14
CA VAL A 149 5.68 22.46 -5.20
C VAL A 149 6.39 22.53 -6.55
N ILE A 150 7.53 23.24 -6.61
CA ILE A 150 8.28 23.43 -7.86
C ILE A 150 8.84 22.11 -8.39
N SER A 151 9.52 21.34 -7.53
CA SER A 151 10.03 20.02 -7.89
C SER A 151 8.92 19.08 -8.28
N GLY A 152 7.82 19.05 -7.53
CA GLY A 152 6.67 18.21 -7.83
C GLY A 152 6.12 18.44 -9.25
N VAL A 153 6.02 19.69 -9.69
CA VAL A 153 5.60 20.02 -11.07
C VAL A 153 6.64 19.55 -12.09
N ILE A 154 7.93 19.83 -11.87
CA ILE A 154 9.01 19.45 -12.80
C ILE A 154 9.10 17.92 -12.94
N VAL A 155 9.14 17.20 -11.82
CA VAL A 155 9.20 15.74 -11.78
C VAL A 155 7.92 15.14 -12.38
N GLY A 156 6.76 15.76 -12.16
CA GLY A 156 5.49 15.32 -12.75
C GLY A 156 5.50 15.42 -14.28
N LEU A 157 6.04 16.51 -14.83
CA LEU A 157 6.21 16.67 -16.28
C LEU A 157 7.22 15.67 -16.85
N LEU A 158 8.33 15.41 -16.14
CA LEU A 158 9.31 14.39 -16.52
C LEU A 158 8.68 12.99 -16.50
N ALA A 159 7.93 12.66 -15.45
CA ALA A 159 7.22 11.39 -15.34
C ALA A 159 6.24 11.20 -16.50
N ARG A 160 5.45 12.22 -16.82
CA ARG A 160 4.53 12.22 -17.97
C ARG A 160 5.27 12.01 -19.30
N ARG A 161 6.43 12.66 -19.48
CA ARG A 161 7.24 12.52 -20.69
C ARG A 161 7.81 11.11 -20.81
N THR A 162 8.36 10.58 -19.73
CA THR A 162 8.92 9.22 -19.67
C THR A 162 7.85 8.17 -19.93
N THR A 163 6.66 8.28 -19.33
CA THR A 163 5.58 7.33 -19.58
C THR A 163 5.01 7.40 -20.99
N SER A 164 4.97 8.60 -21.59
CA SER A 164 4.63 8.75 -23.01
C SER A 164 5.64 8.04 -23.92
N MET A 165 6.93 8.12 -23.60
CA MET A 165 7.98 7.38 -24.33
C MET A 165 7.86 5.86 -24.13
N ILE A 166 7.64 5.40 -22.90
CA ILE A 166 7.43 3.97 -22.59
C ILE A 166 6.18 3.44 -23.30
N GLY A 167 5.13 4.25 -23.39
CA GLY A 167 3.89 3.94 -24.11
C GLY A 167 4.13 3.58 -25.58
N ARG A 168 5.15 4.19 -26.21
CA ARG A 168 5.53 3.92 -27.61
C ARG A 168 6.39 2.66 -27.78
N GLY A 169 7.04 2.18 -26.72
CA GLY A 169 7.99 1.06 -26.75
C GLY A 169 7.38 -0.35 -26.74
N GLY A 170 6.04 -0.47 -26.81
CA GLY A 170 5.33 -1.75 -26.79
C GLY A 170 5.20 -2.40 -25.39
N GLY A 171 4.48 -3.52 -25.33
CA GLY A 171 4.06 -4.13 -24.05
C GLY A 171 5.19 -4.67 -23.17
N LYS A 172 6.29 -5.19 -23.76
CA LYS A 172 7.43 -5.71 -22.96
C LYS A 172 8.14 -4.60 -22.19
N LEU A 173 8.33 -3.44 -22.81
CA LEU A 173 8.98 -2.29 -22.17
C LEU A 173 8.13 -1.72 -21.04
N GLN A 174 6.80 -1.74 -21.19
CA GLN A 174 5.86 -1.33 -20.15
C GLN A 174 5.95 -2.26 -18.92
N THR A 175 5.99 -3.57 -19.11
CA THR A 175 6.11 -4.53 -18.00
C THR A 175 7.43 -4.40 -17.26
N THR A 176 8.55 -4.31 -17.98
CA THR A 176 9.88 -4.12 -17.37
C THR A 176 9.97 -2.77 -16.66
N GLY A 177 9.40 -1.71 -17.27
CA GLY A 177 9.29 -0.40 -16.65
C GLY A 177 8.51 -0.45 -15.34
N LEU A 178 7.32 -1.06 -15.34
CA LEU A 178 6.50 -1.23 -14.14
C LEU A 178 7.25 -1.99 -13.04
N ALA A 179 7.95 -3.07 -13.39
CA ALA A 179 8.73 -3.85 -12.43
C ALA A 179 9.88 -3.01 -11.85
N ALA A 180 10.65 -2.31 -12.68
CA ALA A 180 11.75 -1.47 -12.24
C ALA A 180 11.28 -0.33 -11.33
N VAL A 181 10.23 0.40 -11.74
CA VAL A 181 9.65 1.48 -10.92
C VAL A 181 9.11 0.92 -9.60
N GLY A 182 8.43 -0.23 -9.63
CA GLY A 182 7.93 -0.88 -8.41
C GLY A 182 9.04 -1.28 -7.44
N ILE A 183 10.16 -1.83 -7.95
CA ILE A 183 11.33 -2.17 -7.14
C ILE A 183 11.95 -0.89 -6.55
N CYS A 184 12.19 0.14 -7.36
CA CYS A 184 12.72 1.41 -6.87
C CYS A 184 11.80 2.05 -5.82
N ALA A 185 10.48 2.02 -6.03
CA ALA A 185 9.50 2.51 -5.07
C ALA A 185 9.62 1.79 -3.73
N THR A 186 9.72 0.46 -3.78
CA THR A 186 9.85 -0.39 -2.59
C THR A 186 11.14 -0.06 -1.84
N ILE A 187 12.28 0.06 -2.54
CA ILE A 187 13.58 0.38 -1.93
C ILE A 187 13.51 1.76 -1.25
N VAL A 188 13.03 2.79 -1.95
CA VAL A 188 12.91 4.15 -1.40
C VAL A 188 12.02 4.14 -0.16
N LEU A 189 10.91 3.41 -0.20
CA LEU A 189 10.01 3.30 0.92
C LEU A 189 10.66 2.63 2.14
N VAL A 190 11.35 1.51 1.93
CA VAL A 190 12.08 0.81 3.02
C VAL A 190 13.14 1.73 3.60
N LEU A 191 13.90 2.45 2.78
CA LEU A 191 14.91 3.40 3.26
C LEU A 191 14.29 4.55 4.07
N VAL A 192 13.16 5.10 3.62
CA VAL A 192 12.42 6.13 4.36
C VAL A 192 11.95 5.58 5.70
N ILE A 193 11.35 4.38 5.74
CA ILE A 193 10.89 3.72 6.98
C ILE A 193 12.05 3.49 7.94
N VAL A 194 13.16 2.90 7.49
CA VAL A 194 14.33 2.62 8.34
C VAL A 194 14.94 3.92 8.88
N ARG A 195 15.04 4.96 8.05
CA ARG A 195 15.62 6.24 8.46
C ARG A 195 14.72 7.00 9.43
N THR A 196 13.41 7.00 9.20
CA THR A 196 12.44 7.66 10.09
C THR A 196 12.26 6.92 11.40
N ALA A 197 12.35 5.59 11.42
CA ALA A 197 12.32 4.80 12.65
C ALA A 197 13.49 5.10 13.61
N ARG A 198 14.59 5.69 13.13
CA ARG A 198 15.76 6.08 13.93
C ARG A 198 15.75 7.54 14.40
N ALA A 199 14.72 8.33 14.05
CA ALA A 199 14.65 9.73 14.46
C ALA A 199 13.99 9.83 15.85
N GLU A 200 14.79 10.05 16.90
CA GLU A 200 14.36 9.99 18.31
C GLU A 200 13.37 11.11 18.72
N GLU A 201 13.24 12.20 17.96
CA GLU A 201 12.55 13.41 18.44
C GLU A 201 11.23 13.78 17.73
N LEU A 202 10.69 12.95 16.81
CA LEU A 202 9.44 13.31 16.13
C LEU A 202 8.33 12.27 16.38
N HIS A 203 7.43 12.58 17.31
CA HIS A 203 6.11 11.93 17.39
C HIS A 203 5.39 11.90 16.02
N ALA A 204 5.61 12.94 15.19
CA ALA A 204 5.10 12.98 13.82
C ALA A 204 5.73 11.92 12.90
N ALA A 205 7.03 11.60 13.06
CA ALA A 205 7.71 10.59 12.24
C ALA A 205 7.16 9.19 12.52
N ALA A 206 6.90 8.87 13.79
CA ALA A 206 6.23 7.62 14.20
C ALA A 206 4.88 7.44 13.50
N GLY A 207 4.03 8.48 13.51
CA GLY A 207 2.73 8.44 12.83
C GLY A 207 2.83 8.30 11.31
N ILE A 208 3.80 8.96 10.68
CA ILE A 208 4.04 8.86 9.23
C ILE A 208 4.43 7.43 8.86
N VAL A 209 5.33 6.80 9.61
CA VAL A 209 5.75 5.41 9.37
C VAL A 209 4.57 4.46 9.46
N ASP A 210 3.75 4.60 10.51
CA ASP A 210 2.59 3.74 10.73
C ASP A 210 1.54 3.93 9.61
N ALA A 211 1.29 5.18 9.19
CA ALA A 211 0.40 5.49 8.08
C ALA A 211 0.89 4.95 6.73
N ILE A 212 2.21 5.03 6.47
CA ILE A 212 2.83 4.45 5.28
C ILE A 212 2.70 2.92 5.29
N ALA A 213 3.03 2.27 6.41
CA ALA A 213 2.94 0.82 6.56
C ALA A 213 1.50 0.34 6.35
N LEU A 214 0.52 1.05 6.92
CA LEU A 214 -0.90 0.80 6.72
C LEU A 214 -1.31 0.97 5.25
N THR A 215 -0.88 2.05 4.61
CA THR A 215 -1.20 2.34 3.21
C THR A 215 -0.65 1.25 2.29
N VAL A 216 0.60 0.82 2.50
CA VAL A 216 1.20 -0.26 1.72
C VAL A 216 0.52 -1.59 1.97
N GLY A 217 0.25 -1.94 3.23
CA GLY A 217 -0.52 -3.14 3.57
C GLY A 217 -1.89 -3.15 2.86
N ALA A 218 -2.58 -2.01 2.86
CA ALA A 218 -3.88 -1.86 2.23
C ALA A 218 -3.79 -1.92 0.70
N MET A 219 -2.73 -1.36 0.10
CA MET A 219 -2.46 -1.46 -1.34
C MET A 219 -2.16 -2.89 -1.78
N LEU A 220 -1.37 -3.64 -1.01
CA LEU A 220 -1.03 -5.03 -1.31
C LEU A 220 -2.25 -5.95 -1.20
N THR A 221 -3.03 -5.80 -0.13
CA THR A 221 -4.22 -6.63 0.14
C THR A 221 -5.44 -6.25 -0.71
N SER A 222 -5.43 -5.07 -1.35
CA SER A 222 -6.45 -4.69 -2.35
C SER A 222 -6.18 -5.24 -3.75
N THR A 223 -5.07 -5.97 -3.98
CA THR A 223 -4.74 -6.56 -5.30
C THR A 223 -5.68 -7.69 -5.69
N ARG A 224 -5.80 -7.94 -7.00
CA ARG A 224 -6.57 -9.09 -7.54
C ARG A 224 -6.02 -10.43 -7.11
N THR A 225 -4.71 -10.54 -6.91
CA THR A 225 -4.10 -11.79 -6.43
C THR A 225 -4.66 -12.18 -5.06
N PHE A 226 -4.92 -11.21 -4.20
CA PHE A 226 -5.52 -11.43 -2.90
C PHE A 226 -7.00 -11.86 -2.97
N THR A 227 -7.76 -11.37 -3.96
CA THR A 227 -9.19 -11.73 -4.11
C THR A 227 -9.41 -13.17 -4.57
N ARG A 228 -8.43 -13.77 -5.26
CA ARG A 228 -8.51 -15.14 -5.74
C ARG A 228 -8.53 -16.18 -4.63
N VAL A 229 -8.12 -15.81 -3.42
CA VAL A 229 -8.03 -16.74 -2.29
C VAL A 229 -9.36 -16.81 -1.55
N LYS A 230 -10.30 -17.59 -2.07
CA LYS A 230 -11.65 -17.82 -1.49
C LYS A 230 -11.66 -18.12 0.02
N PRO A 231 -10.76 -18.95 0.60
CA PRO A 231 -10.83 -19.23 2.04
C PRO A 231 -10.58 -17.99 2.91
N LEU A 232 -9.80 -17.01 2.44
CA LEU A 232 -9.58 -15.75 3.16
C LEU A 232 -10.88 -14.96 3.32
N ALA A 233 -11.78 -15.01 2.33
CA ALA A 233 -13.07 -14.33 2.39
C ALA A 233 -13.96 -14.83 3.54
N VAL A 234 -13.95 -16.15 3.77
CA VAL A 234 -14.77 -16.80 4.80
C VAL A 234 -14.16 -16.58 6.19
N VAL A 235 -12.82 -16.67 6.30
CA VAL A 235 -12.10 -16.55 7.56
C VAL A 235 -11.92 -15.10 8.01
N GLY A 236 -11.98 -14.13 7.09
CA GLY A 236 -11.68 -12.72 7.37
C GLY A 236 -12.51 -12.11 8.49
N LEU A 237 -13.84 -12.31 8.47
CA LEU A 237 -14.74 -11.74 9.48
C LEU A 237 -14.55 -12.39 10.87
N PRO A 238 -14.56 -13.73 11.01
CA PRO A 238 -14.23 -14.38 12.28
C PRO A 238 -12.85 -13.98 12.83
N ALA A 239 -11.84 -13.90 11.97
CA ALA A 239 -10.49 -13.49 12.37
C ALA A 239 -10.45 -12.04 12.87
N ALA A 240 -11.15 -11.12 12.19
CA ALA A 240 -11.25 -9.72 12.64
C ALA A 240 -11.88 -9.63 14.02
N ILE A 241 -13.01 -10.31 14.24
CA ILE A 241 -13.72 -10.32 15.54
C ILE A 241 -12.82 -10.89 16.62
N LEU A 242 -12.16 -12.03 16.36
CA LEU A 242 -11.25 -12.66 17.31
C LEU A 242 -10.11 -11.72 17.72
N ILE A 243 -9.42 -11.10 16.76
CA ILE A 243 -8.31 -10.19 17.04
C ILE A 243 -8.79 -8.95 17.78
N LEU A 244 -9.92 -8.37 17.37
CA LEU A 244 -10.51 -7.21 18.04
C LEU A 244 -10.87 -7.53 19.50
N VAL A 245 -11.59 -8.62 19.75
CA VAL A 245 -12.01 -9.02 21.10
C VAL A 245 -10.79 -9.31 21.97
N VAL A 246 -9.86 -10.14 21.50
CA VAL A 246 -8.66 -10.50 22.26
C VAL A 246 -7.76 -9.29 22.51
N GLY A 247 -7.47 -8.50 21.46
CA GLY A 247 -6.59 -7.34 21.56
C GLY A 247 -7.17 -6.23 22.44
N LEU A 248 -8.45 -5.90 22.31
CA LEU A 248 -9.09 -4.90 23.17
C LEU A 248 -9.23 -5.38 24.62
N THR A 249 -9.47 -6.68 24.82
CA THR A 249 -9.47 -7.26 26.17
C THR A 249 -8.09 -7.18 26.82
N MET A 250 -7.02 -7.52 26.09
CA MET A 250 -5.65 -7.39 26.59
C MET A 250 -5.27 -5.93 26.88
N LEU A 251 -5.65 -4.99 26.00
CA LEU A 251 -5.45 -3.56 26.21
C LEU A 251 -6.19 -3.06 27.48
N ARG A 252 -7.37 -3.63 27.78
CA ARG A 252 -8.12 -3.32 29.00
C ARG A 252 -7.37 -3.69 30.28
N PHE A 253 -6.43 -4.64 30.23
CA PHE A 253 -5.62 -5.01 31.39
C PHE A 253 -4.22 -4.36 31.40
N ASP A 254 -3.71 -3.88 30.26
CA ASP A 254 -2.40 -3.22 30.17
C ASP A 254 -2.54 -1.68 30.25
N THR A 255 -2.59 -1.15 31.48
CA THR A 255 -2.64 0.30 31.74
C THR A 255 -1.36 1.03 31.34
N LYS A 256 -0.20 0.35 31.41
CA LYS A 256 1.09 0.92 31.04
C LYS A 256 1.14 1.20 29.53
N LEU A 257 0.71 0.24 28.71
CA LEU A 257 0.68 0.41 27.26
C LEU A 257 -0.23 1.57 26.85
N ARG A 258 -1.38 1.75 27.50
CA ARG A 258 -2.28 2.89 27.24
C ARG A 258 -1.62 4.25 27.47
N GLY A 259 -0.79 4.38 28.50
CA GLY A 259 -0.05 5.62 28.76
C GLY A 259 1.02 5.93 27.70
N ILE A 260 1.57 4.90 27.04
CA ILE A 260 2.68 5.05 26.08
C ILE A 260 2.17 5.19 24.63
N LEU A 261 0.98 4.69 24.33
CA LEU A 261 0.37 4.69 22.99
C LEU A 261 0.37 6.06 22.28
N PRO A 262 -0.04 7.17 22.92
CA PRO A 262 -0.07 8.48 22.26
C PRO A 262 1.30 8.92 21.74
N ASN A 263 2.37 8.56 22.44
CA ASN A 263 3.73 8.98 22.14
C ASN A 263 4.43 8.02 21.16
N GLY A 264 4.16 6.71 21.26
CA GLY A 264 4.86 5.68 20.48
C GLY A 264 4.10 5.17 19.25
N ALA A 265 2.78 5.30 19.20
CA ALA A 265 1.94 4.77 18.11
C ALA A 265 0.69 5.66 17.89
N PRO A 266 0.87 6.90 17.40
CA PRO A 266 -0.20 7.91 17.38
C PRO A 266 -1.40 7.52 16.51
N LEU A 267 -1.18 6.76 15.42
CA LEU A 267 -2.28 6.25 14.59
C LEU A 267 -3.20 5.30 15.38
N HIS A 268 -2.61 4.44 16.22
CA HIS A 268 -3.34 3.51 17.05
C HIS A 268 -4.03 4.21 18.22
N ALA A 269 -3.39 5.24 18.78
CA ALA A 269 -3.98 6.09 19.82
C ALA A 269 -5.23 6.82 19.30
N LEU A 270 -5.21 7.34 18.07
CA LEU A 270 -6.39 7.98 17.45
C LEU A 270 -7.60 7.03 17.41
N VAL A 271 -7.37 5.76 17.09
CA VAL A 271 -8.44 4.75 17.09
C VAL A 271 -8.94 4.49 18.51
N LEU A 272 -8.02 4.39 19.47
CA LEU A 272 -8.38 4.22 20.86
C LEU A 272 -9.23 5.40 21.38
N ASP A 273 -8.89 6.63 21.03
CA ASP A 273 -9.64 7.83 21.41
C ASP A 273 -11.03 7.88 20.77
N LEU A 274 -11.18 7.33 19.57
CA LEU A 274 -12.46 7.25 18.85
C LEU A 274 -13.41 6.23 19.49
N PHE A 275 -12.90 5.11 20.01
CA PHE A 275 -13.70 4.01 20.58
C PHE A 275 -13.72 3.95 22.12
N GLY A 276 -12.84 4.71 22.79
CA GLY A 276 -12.66 4.69 24.23
C GLY A 276 -13.43 5.77 25.00
N ARG A 277 -14.22 6.59 24.30
CA ARG A 277 -15.24 7.46 24.90
C ARG A 277 -16.54 6.69 25.08
#